data_AF-F0RQ53-F1
#
_entry.id   AF-F0RQ53-F1
#
_cell.length_a   1.000
_cell.length_b   1.000
_cell.length_c   1.000
_cell.angle_alpha   90.00
_cell.angle_beta   90.00
_cell.angle_gamma   90.00
#
_symmetry.space_group_name_H-M   'P 1'
#
loop_
_entity.id
_entity.type
_entity.pdbx_description
1 polymer ?
#
loop_
_entity_poly.entity_id
_entity_poly.type
_entity_poly.pdbx_seq_one_letter_code
_entity_poly.pdbx_strand_id
1 'polypeptide(L)'
;MREKPLKAEPLDLPLTFKTTPIALAKFGAPLLQAGDYCAIEDRVYSAHQLCHGCGKPKKAKRLIAVKDLVTSEILEIGLDCMRDLYGVTDGYIEGHSKTVRKQRLKLLNRLQLNSQALSTEGMIDLVRELLVQVVPVPGRFTGQLNDLKERWASLSDADEEMLADLRFLGLFCKEWEDEPKRAERRWEALAQHPMFYGTAREKQVQELCQVVLADRMSTDVQQVFMANRLLQEAATYKQKAVRLAVPEAYPDREKYLKAMRDAVSEENGNPVSEQRLESAACHGFKPTDHVGTARGSRALYASVVINKDCVIGYEDAIESCASYQRSGYELVSNTSQPFILRERGRAIYEFDEDTGKREFAGYEQDRDVECLRITWAVAEPYTITHALWHRHGRTGLETYL
;
A
#
# COMPACT_ATOMS: atom_id res chain seq x y z
N MET A 1 -4.52 42.76 -15.44
CA MET A 1 -4.17 41.34 -15.22
C MET A 1 -5.02 40.84 -14.06
N ARG A 2 -5.69 39.67 -14.19
CA ARG A 2 -6.44 39.07 -13.07
C ARG A 2 -5.42 38.46 -12.09
N GLU A 3 -5.51 38.79 -10.80
CA GLU A 3 -4.67 38.17 -9.78
C GLU A 3 -5.01 36.69 -9.65
N LYS A 4 -4.00 35.82 -9.49
CA LYS A 4 -4.23 34.42 -9.15
C LYS A 4 -4.68 34.32 -7.69
N PRO A 5 -5.65 33.45 -7.36
CA PRO A 5 -6.02 33.21 -5.97
C PRO A 5 -4.85 32.57 -5.21
N LEU A 6 -4.68 32.97 -3.95
CA LEU A 6 -3.76 32.34 -3.00
C LEU A 6 -4.20 30.91 -2.65
N LYS A 7 -5.51 30.67 -2.67
CA LYS A 7 -6.12 29.38 -2.35
C LYS A 7 -7.41 29.22 -3.17
N ALA A 8 -7.64 28.02 -3.69
CA ALA A 8 -8.90 27.63 -4.31
C ALA A 8 -9.33 26.27 -3.74
N GLU A 9 -10.54 26.19 -3.19
CA GLU A 9 -11.12 24.95 -2.66
C GLU A 9 -12.35 24.56 -3.50
N PRO A 10 -12.56 23.27 -3.80
CA PRO A 10 -13.75 22.81 -4.52
C PRO A 10 -15.06 23.21 -3.86
N LEU A 11 -16.10 23.49 -4.65
CA LEU A 11 -17.47 23.65 -4.14
C LEU A 11 -18.51 22.82 -4.87
N ASP A 12 -18.45 22.66 -6.18
CA ASP A 12 -19.37 21.82 -6.98
C ASP A 12 -20.85 21.94 -6.55
N LEU A 13 -21.31 23.16 -6.24
CA LEU A 13 -22.62 23.43 -5.62
C LEU A 13 -23.58 24.07 -6.63
N PRO A 14 -24.66 23.36 -7.05
CA PRO A 14 -25.71 23.96 -7.86
C PRO A 14 -26.36 25.13 -7.12
N LEU A 15 -26.57 26.25 -7.82
CA LEU A 15 -27.12 27.47 -7.25
C LEU A 15 -28.52 27.72 -7.79
N THR A 16 -29.45 28.03 -6.88
CA THR A 16 -30.81 28.44 -7.23
C THR A 16 -30.98 29.92 -6.92
N PHE A 17 -31.42 30.69 -7.92
CA PHE A 17 -31.61 32.13 -7.77
C PHE A 17 -32.79 32.45 -6.82
N LYS A 18 -32.61 33.42 -5.92
CA LYS A 18 -33.65 33.91 -5.02
C LYS A 18 -34.37 35.12 -5.60
N THR A 19 -35.69 35.08 -5.62
CA THR A 19 -36.54 36.20 -6.08
C THR A 19 -36.90 37.17 -4.95
N THR A 20 -35.89 37.68 -4.23
CA THR A 20 -36.11 38.71 -3.20
C THR A 20 -35.91 40.12 -3.77
N PRO A 21 -36.50 41.18 -3.18
CA PRO A 21 -36.26 42.56 -3.63
C PRO A 21 -34.78 42.96 -3.65
N ILE A 22 -34.00 42.47 -2.68
CA ILE A 22 -32.55 42.71 -2.59
C ILE A 22 -31.82 41.97 -3.71
N ALA A 23 -32.20 40.72 -3.99
CA ALA A 23 -31.64 39.94 -5.09
C ALA A 23 -31.95 40.57 -6.44
N LEU A 24 -33.19 41.02 -6.68
CA LEU A 24 -33.61 41.68 -7.92
C LEU A 24 -32.84 42.98 -8.17
N ALA A 25 -32.56 43.76 -7.13
CA ALA A 25 -31.74 44.98 -7.24
C ALA A 25 -30.27 44.70 -7.60
N LYS A 26 -29.75 43.53 -7.24
CA LYS A 26 -28.38 43.08 -7.55
C LYS A 26 -28.28 42.28 -8.86
N PHE A 27 -29.36 41.60 -9.22
CA PHE A 27 -29.53 40.82 -10.44
C PHE A 27 -29.31 41.66 -11.70
N GLY A 28 -29.70 42.94 -11.69
CA GLY A 28 -29.50 43.87 -12.81
C GLY A 28 -28.04 44.27 -13.09
N ALA A 29 -27.05 43.58 -12.53
CA ALA A 29 -25.65 43.78 -12.88
C ALA A 29 -25.37 43.22 -14.29
N PRO A 30 -24.53 43.88 -15.12
CA PRO A 30 -24.39 43.55 -16.56
C PRO A 30 -23.98 42.11 -16.90
N LEU A 31 -23.45 41.36 -15.94
CA LEU A 31 -22.84 40.04 -16.14
C LEU A 31 -23.65 38.89 -15.51
N LEU A 32 -24.72 39.16 -14.76
CA LEU A 32 -25.60 38.11 -14.24
C LEU A 32 -26.91 38.10 -15.02
N GLN A 33 -27.36 36.91 -15.40
CA GLN A 33 -28.63 36.67 -16.08
C GLN A 33 -29.45 35.65 -15.30
N ALA A 34 -30.72 35.48 -15.63
CA ALA A 34 -31.53 34.42 -15.04
C ALA A 34 -31.11 33.12 -15.71
N GLY A 35 -30.65 32.15 -14.92
CA GLY A 35 -30.17 30.88 -15.45
C GLY A 35 -29.62 29.97 -14.37
N ASP A 36 -29.19 28.79 -14.81
CA ASP A 36 -28.60 27.77 -13.94
C ASP A 36 -27.11 28.04 -13.75
N TYR A 37 -26.70 28.11 -12.49
CA TYR A 37 -25.33 28.39 -12.10
C TYR A 37 -24.82 27.29 -11.18
N CYS A 38 -23.50 27.08 -11.16
CA CYS A 38 -22.84 26.20 -10.21
C CYS A 38 -21.66 26.93 -9.56
N ALA A 39 -21.63 26.99 -8.23
CA ALA A 39 -20.44 27.44 -7.50
C ALA A 39 -19.38 26.34 -7.56
N ILE A 40 -18.31 26.58 -8.31
CA ILE A 40 -17.28 25.59 -8.60
C ILE A 40 -16.12 25.66 -7.60
N GLU A 41 -15.78 26.85 -7.09
CA GLU A 41 -14.64 27.03 -6.18
C GLU A 41 -14.86 28.16 -5.17
N ASP A 42 -14.35 27.94 -3.96
CA ASP A 42 -14.11 28.98 -2.95
C ASP A 42 -12.68 29.49 -3.08
N ARG A 43 -12.51 30.75 -3.45
CA ARG A 43 -11.22 31.36 -3.77
C ARG A 43 -10.82 32.41 -2.75
N VAL A 44 -9.56 32.40 -2.35
CA VAL A 44 -8.97 33.40 -1.44
C VAL A 44 -7.95 34.23 -2.21
N TYR A 45 -8.03 35.55 -2.11
CA TYR A 45 -7.16 36.51 -2.81
C TYR A 45 -6.35 37.36 -1.82
N SER A 46 -5.23 37.88 -2.30
CA SER A 46 -4.34 38.77 -1.54
C SER A 46 -4.83 40.22 -1.47
N ALA A 47 -5.53 40.68 -2.51
CA ALA A 47 -6.05 42.03 -2.65
C ALA A 47 -7.57 42.07 -2.89
N HIS A 48 -8.12 43.28 -3.02
CA HIS A 48 -9.53 43.51 -3.31
C HIS A 48 -9.85 43.06 -4.73
N GLN A 49 -10.91 42.26 -4.89
CA GLN A 49 -11.40 41.80 -6.18
C GLN A 49 -12.78 42.38 -6.49
N LEU A 50 -13.09 42.49 -7.78
CA LEU A 50 -14.38 42.95 -8.25
C LEU A 50 -15.42 41.85 -8.02
N CYS A 51 -16.51 42.17 -7.32
CA CYS A 51 -17.64 41.25 -7.21
C CYS A 51 -18.58 41.44 -8.40
N HIS A 52 -18.69 40.43 -9.25
CA HIS A 52 -19.54 40.46 -10.44
C HIS A 52 -21.02 40.61 -10.08
N GLY A 53 -21.45 40.10 -8.92
CA GLY A 53 -22.84 40.22 -8.47
C GLY A 53 -23.27 41.59 -7.96
N CYS A 54 -22.37 42.56 -7.78
CA CYS A 54 -22.76 43.94 -7.44
C CYS A 54 -21.96 45.02 -8.16
N GLY A 55 -21.01 44.65 -9.02
CA GLY A 55 -20.15 45.57 -9.77
C GLY A 55 -19.21 46.42 -8.92
N LYS A 56 -19.12 46.18 -7.60
CA LYS A 56 -18.29 46.97 -6.68
C LYS A 56 -17.03 46.19 -6.28
N PRO A 57 -15.88 46.86 -6.13
CA PRO A 57 -14.72 46.27 -5.47
C PRO A 57 -15.14 45.84 -4.06
N LYS A 58 -15.03 44.55 -3.77
CA LYS A 58 -15.33 44.04 -2.44
C LYS A 58 -14.03 43.91 -1.66
N LYS A 59 -14.07 44.18 -0.34
CA LYS A 59 -12.99 43.83 0.62
C LYS A 59 -12.79 42.32 0.79
N ALA A 60 -13.27 41.55 -0.16
CA ALA A 60 -13.39 40.13 -0.08
C ALA A 60 -12.03 39.51 -0.44
N LYS A 61 -11.23 39.27 0.61
CA LYS A 61 -10.12 38.30 0.56
C LYS A 61 -10.61 36.89 0.19
N ARG A 62 -11.94 36.66 0.09
CA ARG A 62 -12.59 35.39 -0.25
C ARG A 62 -13.79 35.61 -1.18
N LEU A 63 -13.78 35.06 -2.39
CA LEU A 63 -14.85 35.12 -3.38
C LEU A 63 -15.23 33.71 -3.85
N ILE A 64 -16.46 33.53 -4.31
CA ILE A 64 -16.95 32.28 -4.88
C ILE A 64 -16.90 32.37 -6.40
N ALA A 65 -16.19 31.44 -7.03
CA ALA A 65 -16.23 31.26 -8.47
C ALA A 65 -17.49 30.49 -8.85
N VAL A 66 -18.30 31.09 -9.70
CA VAL A 66 -19.60 30.58 -10.15
C VAL A 66 -19.56 30.43 -11.66
N LYS A 67 -19.76 29.21 -12.15
CA LYS A 67 -19.85 28.89 -13.57
C LYS A 67 -21.31 29.02 -14.02
N ASP A 68 -21.53 29.79 -15.07
CA ASP A 68 -22.77 29.75 -15.85
C ASP A 68 -22.82 28.44 -16.62
N LEU A 69 -23.87 27.62 -16.43
CA LEU A 69 -23.94 26.31 -17.06
C LEU A 69 -24.28 26.38 -18.55
N VAL A 70 -24.83 27.50 -19.03
CA VAL A 70 -25.17 27.72 -20.44
C VAL A 70 -23.97 28.29 -21.19
N THR A 71 -23.35 29.35 -20.67
CA THR A 71 -22.26 30.05 -21.36
C THR A 71 -20.87 29.54 -20.99
N SER A 72 -20.75 28.74 -19.93
CA SER A 72 -19.48 28.32 -19.32
C SER A 72 -18.59 29.46 -18.81
N GLU A 73 -19.12 30.69 -18.71
CA GLU A 73 -18.40 31.82 -18.14
C GLU A 73 -18.24 31.66 -16.62
N ILE A 74 -17.06 32.04 -16.09
CA ILE A 74 -16.77 32.00 -14.66
C ILE A 74 -16.84 33.42 -14.08
N LEU A 75 -17.78 33.61 -13.16
CA LEU A 75 -18.04 34.85 -12.44
C LEU A 75 -17.59 34.74 -10.99
N GLU A 76 -16.98 35.79 -10.45
CA GLU A 76 -16.53 35.84 -9.06
C GLU A 76 -17.51 36.65 -8.21
N ILE A 77 -18.17 36.00 -7.25
CA ILE A 77 -19.27 36.56 -6.47
C ILE A 77 -18.88 36.59 -4.99
N GLY A 78 -19.02 37.75 -4.37
CA GLY A 78 -18.73 37.94 -2.94
C GLY A 78 -19.78 37.29 -2.06
N LEU A 79 -19.40 36.91 -0.83
CA LEU A 79 -20.26 36.17 0.11
C LEU A 79 -21.59 36.88 0.42
N ASP A 80 -21.61 38.20 0.60
CA ASP A 80 -22.86 38.96 0.77
C ASP A 80 -23.79 38.78 -0.44
N CYS A 81 -23.22 38.80 -1.65
CA CYS A 81 -23.99 38.61 -2.88
C CYS A 81 -24.42 37.14 -3.02
N MET A 82 -23.61 36.17 -2.59
CA MET A 82 -24.04 34.76 -2.57
C MET A 82 -25.25 34.55 -1.65
N ARG A 83 -25.26 35.20 -0.49
CA ARG A 83 -26.38 35.16 0.46
C ARG A 83 -27.62 35.82 -0.13
N ASP A 84 -27.47 36.99 -0.72
CA ASP A 84 -28.61 37.76 -1.22
C ASP A 84 -29.18 37.15 -2.50
N LEU A 85 -28.33 36.74 -3.44
CA LEU A 85 -28.72 36.20 -4.76
C LEU A 85 -29.14 34.73 -4.70
N TYR A 86 -28.49 33.91 -3.86
CA TYR A 86 -28.71 32.45 -3.85
C TYR A 86 -29.09 31.90 -2.48
N GLY A 87 -29.08 32.72 -1.42
CA GLY A 87 -29.40 32.27 -0.07
C GLY A 87 -28.31 31.47 0.63
N VAL A 88 -27.12 31.40 0.04
CA VAL A 88 -26.03 30.57 0.53
C VAL A 88 -25.21 31.35 1.56
N THR A 89 -25.02 30.78 2.74
CA THR A 89 -24.29 31.42 3.85
C THR A 89 -22.85 30.93 3.95
N ASP A 90 -21.98 31.74 4.56
CA ASP A 90 -20.55 31.50 4.68
C ASP A 90 -20.24 30.16 5.38
N GLY A 91 -20.96 29.85 6.46
CA GLY A 91 -20.80 28.58 7.20
C GLY A 91 -21.20 27.35 6.38
N TYR A 92 -22.20 27.48 5.51
CA TYR A 92 -22.60 26.42 4.59
C TYR A 92 -21.53 26.17 3.52
N ILE A 93 -20.98 27.24 2.91
CA ILE A 93 -19.92 27.16 1.90
C ILE A 93 -18.69 26.44 2.44
N GLU A 94 -18.24 26.83 3.64
CA GLU A 94 -17.04 26.21 4.23
C GLU A 94 -17.27 24.71 4.54
N GLY A 95 -18.41 24.35 5.14
CA GLY A 95 -18.74 22.95 5.40
C GLY A 95 -18.85 22.12 4.12
N HIS A 96 -19.49 22.68 3.10
CA HIS A 96 -19.67 22.03 1.80
C HIS A 96 -18.34 21.83 1.07
N SER A 97 -17.48 22.86 1.02
CA SER A 97 -16.16 22.76 0.37
C SER A 97 -15.30 21.63 0.93
N LYS A 98 -15.31 21.44 2.27
CA LYS A 98 -14.60 20.34 2.94
C LYS A 98 -15.15 18.98 2.52
N THR A 99 -16.47 18.88 2.36
CA THR A 99 -17.14 17.64 1.94
C THR A 99 -16.79 17.29 0.50
N VAL A 100 -16.94 18.27 -0.41
CA VAL A 100 -16.63 18.09 -1.83
C VAL A 100 -15.16 17.81 -2.06
N ARG A 101 -14.25 18.48 -1.33
CA ARG A 101 -12.82 18.14 -1.36
C ARG A 101 -12.57 16.69 -0.98
N LYS A 102 -13.20 16.19 0.09
CA LYS A 102 -13.05 14.80 0.51
C LYS A 102 -13.58 13.83 -0.55
N GLN A 103 -14.73 14.13 -1.15
CA GLN A 103 -15.30 13.34 -2.25
C GLN A 103 -14.39 13.35 -3.49
N ARG A 104 -13.89 14.51 -3.92
CA ARG A 104 -12.94 14.63 -5.04
C ARG A 104 -11.66 13.85 -4.79
N LEU A 105 -11.09 13.92 -3.58
CA LEU A 105 -9.91 13.13 -3.23
C LEU A 105 -10.20 11.62 -3.26
N LYS A 106 -11.36 11.20 -2.77
CA LYS A 106 -11.81 9.81 -2.85
C LYS A 106 -11.93 9.35 -4.31
N LEU A 107 -12.57 10.15 -5.15
CA LEU A 107 -12.73 9.86 -6.59
C LEU A 107 -11.39 9.84 -7.32
N LEU A 108 -10.49 10.80 -7.07
CA LEU A 108 -9.14 10.80 -7.64
C LEU A 108 -8.36 9.54 -7.30
N ASN A 109 -8.41 9.11 -6.04
CA ASN A 109 -7.75 7.88 -5.60
C ASN A 109 -8.36 6.65 -6.27
N ARG A 110 -9.69 6.59 -6.35
CA ARG A 110 -10.43 5.50 -6.99
C ARG A 110 -10.15 5.42 -8.49
N LEU A 111 -10.03 6.58 -9.15
CA LEU A 111 -9.63 6.69 -10.55
C LEU A 111 -8.10 6.62 -10.73
N GLN A 112 -7.30 6.48 -9.68
CA GLN A 112 -5.83 6.46 -9.76
C GLN A 112 -5.25 7.63 -10.58
N LEU A 113 -5.78 8.84 -10.37
CA LEU A 113 -5.36 10.07 -11.04
C LEU A 113 -4.42 10.87 -10.12
N ASN A 114 -3.26 11.26 -10.64
CA ASN A 114 -2.23 11.97 -9.87
C ASN A 114 -2.45 13.49 -9.74
N SER A 115 -3.43 14.05 -10.45
CA SER A 115 -3.67 15.50 -10.47
C SER A 115 -4.75 15.90 -9.47
N GLN A 116 -4.33 16.49 -8.34
CA GLN A 116 -5.24 17.06 -7.33
C GLN A 116 -6.03 18.28 -7.85
N ALA A 117 -5.64 18.84 -9.00
CA ALA A 117 -6.25 20.03 -9.57
C ALA A 117 -7.48 19.73 -10.46
N LEU A 118 -7.71 18.48 -10.85
CA LEU A 118 -8.83 18.13 -11.75
C LEU A 118 -10.18 18.29 -11.05
N SER A 119 -11.11 19.02 -11.68
CA SER A 119 -12.52 19.05 -11.28
C SER A 119 -13.17 17.68 -11.48
N THR A 120 -14.26 17.42 -10.75
CA THR A 120 -15.06 16.19 -10.93
C THR A 120 -15.53 16.07 -12.39
N GLU A 121 -16.02 17.16 -12.98
CA GLU A 121 -16.34 17.26 -14.42
C GLU A 121 -15.14 16.90 -15.30
N GLY A 122 -13.95 17.44 -15.01
CA GLY A 122 -12.72 17.15 -15.75
C GLY A 122 -12.24 15.70 -15.61
N MET A 123 -12.53 15.04 -14.48
CA MET A 123 -12.26 13.62 -14.32
C MET A 123 -13.15 12.77 -15.24
N ILE A 124 -14.44 13.12 -15.36
CA ILE A 124 -15.38 12.44 -16.28
C ILE A 124 -14.91 12.62 -17.73
N ASP A 125 -14.50 13.84 -18.11
CA ASP A 125 -13.99 14.13 -19.45
C ASP A 125 -12.74 13.31 -19.78
N LEU A 126 -11.79 13.17 -18.85
CA LEU A 126 -10.61 12.33 -19.05
C LEU A 126 -10.96 10.86 -19.27
N VAL A 127 -11.93 10.32 -18.53
CA VAL A 127 -12.39 8.94 -18.72
C VAL A 127 -13.04 8.78 -20.11
N ARG A 128 -13.85 9.76 -20.52
CA ARG A 128 -14.47 9.78 -21.85
C ARG A 128 -13.43 9.83 -22.96
N GLU A 129 -12.43 10.71 -22.85
CA GLU A 129 -11.35 10.82 -23.83
C GLU A 129 -10.56 9.53 -23.95
N LEU A 130 -10.21 8.89 -22.83
CA LEU A 130 -9.54 7.61 -22.81
C LEU A 130 -10.35 6.54 -23.55
N LEU A 131 -11.65 6.43 -23.27
CA LEU A 131 -12.51 5.45 -23.93
C LEU A 131 -12.62 5.68 -25.43
N VAL A 132 -12.83 6.93 -25.86
CA VAL A 132 -12.98 7.26 -27.30
C VAL A 132 -11.72 6.92 -28.10
N GLN A 133 -10.54 7.02 -27.50
CA GLN A 133 -9.28 6.74 -28.18
C GLN A 133 -9.08 5.26 -28.49
N VAL A 134 -9.41 4.37 -27.54
CA VAL A 134 -8.94 2.97 -27.56
C VAL A 134 -10.05 1.93 -27.55
N VAL A 135 -11.29 2.34 -27.28
CA VAL A 135 -12.46 1.46 -27.29
C VAL A 135 -13.40 1.89 -28.41
N PRO A 136 -13.87 0.99 -29.29
CA PRO A 136 -15.00 1.29 -30.16
C PRO A 136 -16.24 1.48 -29.27
N VAL A 137 -16.47 2.72 -28.80
CA VAL A 137 -17.41 3.03 -27.73
C VAL A 137 -18.84 2.78 -28.22
N PRO A 138 -19.56 1.77 -27.69
CA PRO A 138 -20.99 1.65 -27.93
C PRO A 138 -21.70 2.90 -27.39
N GLY A 139 -22.68 3.43 -28.12
CA GLY A 139 -23.38 4.68 -27.76
C GLY A 139 -23.99 4.70 -26.35
N ARG A 140 -24.18 3.53 -25.71
CA ARG A 140 -24.59 3.43 -24.30
C ARG A 140 -23.57 4.02 -23.32
N PHE A 141 -22.25 3.85 -23.54
CA PHE A 141 -21.24 4.34 -22.60
C PHE A 141 -21.04 5.86 -22.74
N THR A 142 -21.14 6.39 -23.95
CA THR A 142 -21.14 7.84 -24.15
C THR A 142 -22.39 8.48 -23.56
N GLY A 143 -23.57 7.86 -23.70
CA GLY A 143 -24.80 8.29 -23.03
C GLY A 143 -24.63 8.33 -21.51
N GLN A 144 -24.17 7.24 -20.90
CA GLN A 144 -23.91 7.17 -19.45
C GLN A 144 -22.92 8.23 -18.97
N LEU A 145 -21.83 8.48 -19.70
CA LEU A 145 -20.86 9.50 -19.33
C LEU A 145 -21.41 10.93 -19.49
N ASN A 146 -22.27 11.17 -20.48
CA ASN A 146 -22.95 12.45 -20.62
C ASN A 146 -23.95 12.67 -19.46
N ASP A 147 -24.75 11.66 -19.12
CA ASP A 147 -25.67 11.72 -17.98
C ASP A 147 -24.92 12.00 -16.68
N LEU A 148 -23.78 11.35 -16.47
CA LEU A 148 -22.90 11.61 -15.32
C LEU A 148 -22.32 13.03 -15.36
N LYS A 149 -21.93 13.50 -16.54
CA LYS A 149 -21.41 14.86 -16.73
C LYS A 149 -22.46 15.91 -16.43
N GLU A 150 -23.74 15.68 -16.73
CA GLU A 150 -24.82 16.61 -16.42
C GLU A 150 -25.07 16.74 -14.91
N ARG A 151 -24.91 15.63 -14.16
CA ARG A 151 -25.14 15.58 -12.70
C ARG A 151 -23.87 15.41 -11.87
N TRP A 152 -22.74 15.87 -12.39
CA TRP A 152 -21.40 15.70 -11.83
C TRP A 152 -21.24 16.22 -10.39
N ALA A 153 -22.07 17.18 -9.98
CA ALA A 153 -22.10 17.74 -8.63
C ALA A 153 -22.69 16.79 -7.57
N SER A 154 -23.42 15.76 -7.98
CA SER A 154 -24.17 14.87 -7.10
C SER A 154 -23.96 13.40 -7.45
N LEU A 155 -22.71 13.02 -7.71
CA LEU A 155 -22.37 11.62 -7.99
C LEU A 155 -22.58 10.75 -6.75
N SER A 156 -23.21 9.59 -6.96
CA SER A 156 -23.33 8.54 -5.96
C SER A 156 -22.10 7.64 -5.92
N ASP A 157 -21.95 6.83 -4.86
CA ASP A 157 -20.86 5.84 -4.79
C ASP A 157 -20.89 4.85 -5.97
N ALA A 158 -22.08 4.50 -6.47
CA ALA A 158 -22.26 3.63 -7.63
C ALA A 158 -21.80 4.30 -8.93
N ASP A 159 -22.01 5.61 -9.06
CA ASP A 159 -21.52 6.38 -10.20
C ASP A 159 -19.99 6.44 -10.22
N GLU A 160 -19.37 6.64 -9.04
CA GLU A 160 -17.92 6.63 -8.89
C GLU A 160 -17.32 5.25 -9.22
N GLU A 161 -17.99 4.16 -8.84
CA GLU A 161 -17.58 2.80 -9.20
C GLU A 161 -17.70 2.56 -10.70
N MET A 162 -18.81 2.97 -11.32
CA MET A 162 -18.99 2.88 -12.77
C MET A 162 -17.92 3.68 -13.52
N LEU A 163 -17.58 4.89 -13.07
CA LEU A 163 -16.49 5.69 -13.66
C LEU A 163 -15.13 4.99 -13.55
N ALA A 164 -14.86 4.33 -12.42
CA ALA A 164 -13.62 3.59 -12.23
C ALA A 164 -13.55 2.35 -13.14
N ASP A 165 -14.65 1.62 -13.29
CA ASP A 165 -14.75 0.47 -14.19
C ASP A 165 -14.60 0.89 -15.66
N LEU A 166 -15.25 1.99 -16.07
CA LEU A 166 -15.09 2.55 -17.41
C LEU A 166 -13.66 3.03 -17.68
N ARG A 167 -13.02 3.69 -16.71
CA ARG A 167 -11.61 4.06 -16.83
C ARG A 167 -10.72 2.83 -16.97
N PHE A 168 -10.97 1.80 -16.16
CA PHE A 168 -10.21 0.55 -16.22
C PHE A 168 -10.37 -0.13 -17.57
N LEU A 169 -11.58 -0.18 -18.13
CA LEU A 169 -11.80 -0.70 -19.48
C LEU A 169 -10.95 0.04 -20.53
N GLY A 170 -10.92 1.38 -20.47
CA GLY A 170 -10.07 2.17 -21.35
C GLY A 170 -8.58 1.87 -21.17
N LEU A 171 -8.09 1.77 -19.93
CA LEU A 171 -6.70 1.40 -19.67
C LEU A 171 -6.37 -0.04 -20.10
N PHE A 172 -7.30 -0.96 -19.91
CA PHE A 172 -7.16 -2.35 -20.31
C PHE A 172 -6.96 -2.45 -21.83
N CYS A 173 -7.85 -1.86 -22.62
CA CYS A 173 -7.73 -1.87 -24.08
C CYS A 173 -6.43 -1.19 -24.53
N LYS A 174 -6.08 -0.05 -23.92
CA LYS A 174 -4.84 0.67 -24.21
C LYS A 174 -3.58 -0.14 -23.90
N GLU A 175 -3.54 -0.84 -22.76
CA GLU A 175 -2.39 -1.69 -22.37
C GLU A 175 -2.18 -2.81 -23.40
N TRP A 176 -3.26 -3.40 -23.91
CA TRP A 176 -3.20 -4.42 -24.95
C TRP A 176 -2.76 -3.89 -26.32
N GLU A 177 -3.11 -2.65 -26.65
CA GLU A 177 -2.67 -1.98 -27.88
C GLU A 177 -1.19 -1.56 -27.81
N ASP A 178 -0.78 -0.92 -26.70
CA ASP A 178 0.55 -0.33 -26.53
C ASP A 178 1.61 -1.39 -26.13
N GLU A 179 1.30 -2.30 -25.20
CA GLU A 179 2.26 -3.23 -24.59
C GLU A 179 1.68 -4.66 -24.37
N PRO A 180 1.33 -5.40 -25.43
CA PRO A 180 0.61 -6.69 -25.31
C PRO A 180 1.36 -7.75 -24.47
N LYS A 181 2.69 -7.81 -24.56
CA LYS A 181 3.49 -8.75 -23.75
C LYS A 181 3.43 -8.42 -22.25
N ARG A 182 3.27 -7.16 -21.90
CA ARG A 182 3.14 -6.73 -20.50
C ARG A 182 1.75 -7.08 -19.99
N ALA A 183 0.72 -6.81 -20.79
CA ALA A 183 -0.65 -7.21 -20.49
C ALA A 183 -0.74 -8.73 -20.25
N GLU A 184 -0.17 -9.56 -21.14
CA GLU A 184 -0.12 -11.03 -20.96
C GLU A 184 0.47 -11.43 -19.61
N ARG A 185 1.65 -10.89 -19.25
CA ARG A 185 2.32 -11.21 -17.99
C ARG A 185 1.48 -10.81 -16.78
N ARG A 186 0.77 -9.68 -16.83
CA ARG A 186 -0.13 -9.22 -15.77
C ARG A 186 -1.29 -10.20 -15.54
N TRP A 187 -1.88 -10.71 -16.61
CA TRP A 187 -2.99 -11.67 -16.51
C TRP A 187 -2.53 -13.07 -16.10
N GLU A 188 -1.38 -13.54 -16.59
CA GLU A 188 -0.74 -14.78 -16.11
C GLU A 188 -0.43 -14.70 -14.61
N ALA A 189 0.09 -13.56 -14.16
CA ALA A 189 0.36 -13.25 -12.77
C ALA A 189 -0.91 -13.30 -11.91
N LEU A 190 -2.01 -12.72 -12.37
CA LEU A 190 -3.28 -12.73 -11.64
C LEU A 190 -3.87 -14.14 -11.52
N ALA A 191 -3.85 -14.93 -12.61
CA ALA A 191 -4.33 -16.31 -12.63
C ALA A 191 -3.62 -17.20 -11.58
N GLN A 192 -2.40 -16.82 -11.25
CA GLN A 192 -1.50 -17.51 -10.34
C GLN A 192 -1.31 -16.72 -9.03
N HIS A 193 -2.18 -15.76 -8.72
CA HIS A 193 -1.96 -14.91 -7.57
C HIS A 193 -2.19 -15.66 -6.24
N PRO A 194 -1.27 -15.54 -5.24
CA PRO A 194 -1.36 -16.17 -3.92
C PRO A 194 -2.71 -16.06 -3.21
N MET A 195 -3.35 -14.91 -3.38
CA MET A 195 -4.61 -14.60 -2.73
C MET A 195 -5.72 -15.61 -3.03
N PHE A 196 -5.75 -16.13 -4.24
CA PHE A 196 -6.84 -16.98 -4.71
C PHE A 196 -6.53 -18.46 -4.57
N TYR A 197 -5.28 -18.82 -4.31
CA TYR A 197 -4.85 -20.21 -4.23
C TYR A 197 -5.55 -20.99 -3.09
N GLY A 198 -6.12 -22.15 -3.41
CA GLY A 198 -6.86 -23.01 -2.47
C GLY A 198 -8.20 -22.41 -2.01
N THR A 199 -8.62 -21.28 -2.58
CA THR A 199 -9.90 -20.64 -2.24
C THR A 199 -11.00 -21.12 -3.18
N ALA A 200 -12.26 -20.98 -2.76
CA ALA A 200 -13.42 -21.29 -3.61
C ALA A 200 -13.47 -20.46 -4.91
N ARG A 201 -12.73 -19.34 -4.99
CA ARG A 201 -12.67 -18.45 -6.16
C ARG A 201 -11.51 -18.78 -7.10
N GLU A 202 -10.59 -19.66 -6.75
CA GLU A 202 -9.39 -19.95 -7.55
C GLU A 202 -9.73 -20.28 -9.01
N LYS A 203 -10.64 -21.22 -9.19
CA LYS A 203 -11.07 -21.69 -10.51
C LYS A 203 -11.73 -20.58 -11.33
N GLN A 204 -12.54 -19.74 -10.68
CA GLN A 204 -13.20 -18.60 -11.34
C GLN A 204 -12.17 -17.58 -11.86
N VAL A 205 -11.15 -17.27 -11.07
CA VAL A 205 -10.08 -16.34 -11.47
C VAL A 205 -9.27 -16.92 -12.63
N GLN A 206 -8.93 -18.21 -12.57
CA GLN A 206 -8.21 -18.89 -13.64
C GLN A 206 -8.99 -18.91 -14.95
N GLU A 207 -10.27 -19.28 -14.91
CA GLU A 207 -11.15 -19.29 -16.08
C GLU A 207 -11.30 -17.89 -16.69
N LEU A 208 -11.50 -16.86 -15.86
CA LEU A 208 -11.59 -15.48 -16.33
C LEU A 208 -10.28 -15.02 -17.00
N CYS A 209 -9.14 -15.28 -16.39
CA CYS A 209 -7.84 -14.91 -16.96
C CYS A 209 -7.56 -15.67 -18.26
N GLN A 210 -7.96 -16.94 -18.36
CA GLN A 210 -7.85 -17.70 -19.60
C GLN A 210 -8.68 -17.08 -20.73
N VAL A 211 -9.92 -16.66 -20.45
CA VAL A 211 -10.76 -15.96 -21.42
C VAL A 211 -10.12 -14.65 -21.86
N VAL A 212 -9.63 -13.83 -20.91
CA VAL A 212 -8.95 -12.56 -21.20
C VAL A 212 -7.68 -12.77 -22.05
N LEU A 213 -6.89 -13.79 -21.75
CA LEU A 213 -5.65 -14.11 -22.47
C LEU A 213 -5.92 -14.65 -23.87
N ALA A 214 -6.98 -15.46 -24.03
CA ALA A 214 -7.38 -16.04 -25.30
C ALA A 214 -8.04 -15.03 -26.23
N ASP A 215 -8.86 -14.11 -25.69
CA ASP A 215 -9.76 -13.26 -26.46
C ASP A 215 -9.66 -11.78 -26.08
N ARG A 216 -8.42 -11.28 -26.12
CA ARG A 216 -7.94 -9.98 -25.59
C ARG A 216 -8.87 -8.79 -25.86
N MET A 217 -9.34 -8.65 -27.11
CA MET A 217 -10.12 -7.49 -27.59
C MET A 217 -11.62 -7.77 -27.72
N SER A 218 -12.06 -9.03 -27.60
CA SER A 218 -13.48 -9.42 -27.64
C SER A 218 -14.01 -9.87 -26.27
N THR A 219 -13.17 -9.80 -25.24
CA THR A 219 -13.57 -10.09 -23.86
C THR A 219 -14.80 -9.27 -23.50
N ASP A 220 -15.82 -9.94 -22.96
CA ASP A 220 -17.05 -9.26 -22.59
C ASP A 220 -16.79 -8.16 -21.54
N VAL A 221 -17.48 -7.03 -21.67
CA VAL A 221 -17.24 -5.88 -20.79
C VAL A 221 -17.48 -6.23 -19.31
N GLN A 222 -18.45 -7.08 -19.00
CA GLN A 222 -18.69 -7.51 -17.61
C GLN A 222 -17.54 -8.37 -17.10
N GLN A 223 -16.92 -9.18 -17.96
CA GLN A 223 -15.73 -9.94 -17.61
C GLN A 223 -14.55 -9.00 -17.32
N VAL A 224 -14.34 -7.94 -18.12
CA VAL A 224 -13.31 -6.93 -17.85
C VAL A 224 -13.54 -6.22 -16.51
N PHE A 225 -14.79 -5.84 -16.21
CA PHE A 225 -15.13 -5.22 -14.92
C PHE A 225 -14.94 -6.17 -13.73
N MET A 226 -15.35 -7.44 -13.87
CA MET A 226 -15.07 -8.46 -12.86
C MET A 226 -13.57 -8.62 -12.63
N ALA A 227 -12.79 -8.57 -13.71
CA ALA A 227 -11.34 -8.70 -13.67
C ALA A 227 -10.68 -7.51 -12.94
N ASN A 228 -11.17 -6.28 -13.15
CA ASN A 228 -10.76 -5.09 -12.38
C ASN A 228 -10.93 -5.30 -10.88
N ARG A 229 -12.10 -5.82 -10.46
CA ARG A 229 -12.38 -6.06 -9.04
C ARG A 229 -11.42 -7.08 -8.42
N LEU A 230 -11.13 -8.16 -9.16
CA LEU A 230 -10.18 -9.18 -8.71
C LEU A 230 -8.75 -8.66 -8.63
N LEU A 231 -8.32 -7.81 -9.58
CA LEU A 231 -7.04 -7.10 -9.52
C LEU A 231 -6.96 -6.20 -8.30
N GLN A 232 -8.01 -5.44 -7.99
CA GLN A 232 -8.06 -4.61 -6.79
C GLN A 232 -8.02 -5.45 -5.50
N GLU A 233 -8.76 -6.56 -5.45
CA GLU A 233 -8.68 -7.53 -4.34
C GLU A 233 -7.23 -7.98 -4.14
N ALA A 234 -6.58 -8.43 -5.22
CA ALA A 234 -5.20 -8.89 -5.23
C ALA A 234 -4.22 -7.80 -4.79
N ALA A 235 -4.37 -6.57 -5.27
CA ALA A 235 -3.52 -5.43 -4.92
C ALA A 235 -3.55 -5.11 -3.41
N THR A 236 -4.70 -5.32 -2.77
CA THR A 236 -4.86 -5.08 -1.33
C THR A 236 -4.40 -6.25 -0.45
N TYR A 237 -4.03 -7.38 -1.06
CA TYR A 237 -3.61 -8.58 -0.35
C TYR A 237 -2.29 -8.37 0.39
N LYS A 238 -2.36 -8.28 1.72
CA LYS A 238 -1.20 -8.13 2.60
C LYS A 238 -1.09 -9.32 3.55
N GLN A 239 -0.66 -10.48 3.08
CA GLN A 239 -0.31 -11.56 4.01
C GLN A 239 1.09 -11.31 4.62
N LYS A 240 1.25 -11.55 5.93
CA LYS A 240 2.56 -11.53 6.59
C LYS A 240 3.52 -12.58 6.02
N ALA A 241 2.99 -13.72 5.54
CA ALA A 241 3.75 -14.80 4.88
C ALA A 241 4.38 -14.36 3.54
N VAL A 242 3.81 -13.34 2.88
CA VAL A 242 4.28 -12.81 1.60
C VAL A 242 5.57 -11.99 1.74
N ARG A 243 5.96 -11.59 2.96
CA ARG A 243 7.17 -10.79 3.23
C ARG A 243 8.44 -11.62 3.45
N LEU A 244 8.27 -12.92 3.56
CA LEU A 244 9.28 -13.91 3.89
C LEU A 244 9.56 -14.64 2.57
N ALA A 245 10.54 -14.10 1.83
CA ALA A 245 10.92 -14.59 0.51
C ALA A 245 12.32 -15.20 0.60
N VAL A 246 12.39 -16.47 0.27
CA VAL A 246 13.60 -17.15 -0.19
C VAL A 246 14.21 -16.30 -1.31
N PRO A 247 15.53 -16.00 -1.30
CA PRO A 247 16.13 -15.23 -2.38
C PRO A 247 16.00 -15.96 -3.72
N GLU A 248 15.89 -15.20 -4.81
CA GLU A 248 15.70 -15.68 -6.19
C GLU A 248 16.68 -16.80 -6.62
N ALA A 249 17.81 -16.92 -5.92
CA ALA A 249 18.83 -17.94 -6.10
C ALA A 249 18.37 -19.39 -5.82
N TYR A 250 17.25 -19.64 -5.13
CA TYR A 250 16.81 -20.99 -4.76
C TYR A 250 15.39 -21.32 -5.28
N PRO A 251 15.26 -21.86 -6.51
CA PRO A 251 13.98 -22.00 -7.22
C PRO A 251 13.11 -23.20 -6.79
N ASP A 252 13.61 -24.07 -5.91
CA ASP A 252 12.90 -25.24 -5.41
C ASP A 252 13.23 -25.53 -3.93
N ARG A 253 12.30 -26.19 -3.24
CA ARG A 253 12.40 -26.48 -1.80
C ARG A 253 13.66 -27.26 -1.46
N GLU A 254 14.04 -28.21 -2.32
CA GLU A 254 15.18 -29.08 -2.06
C GLU A 254 16.49 -28.30 -2.10
N LYS A 255 16.68 -27.44 -3.11
CA LYS A 255 17.83 -26.53 -3.21
C LYS A 255 17.88 -25.53 -2.06
N TYR A 256 16.73 -24.99 -1.65
CA TYR A 256 16.68 -24.07 -0.52
C TYR A 256 17.10 -24.77 0.78
N LEU A 257 16.50 -25.92 1.10
CA LEU A 257 16.86 -26.70 2.29
C LEU A 257 18.31 -27.17 2.26
N LYS A 258 18.82 -27.56 1.07
CA LYS A 258 20.23 -27.91 0.90
C LYS A 258 21.15 -26.73 1.18
N ALA A 259 20.87 -25.56 0.61
CA ALA A 259 21.66 -24.36 0.86
C ALA A 259 21.65 -23.95 2.35
N MET A 260 20.50 -24.13 3.02
CA MET A 260 20.40 -23.91 4.47
C MET A 260 21.26 -24.90 5.26
N ARG A 261 21.23 -26.20 4.91
CA ARG A 261 22.10 -27.24 5.53
C ARG A 261 23.58 -26.96 5.29
N ASP A 262 23.93 -26.54 4.07
CA ASP A 262 25.31 -26.22 3.69
C ASP A 262 25.81 -25.01 4.49
N ALA A 263 25.00 -23.95 4.62
CA ALA A 263 25.35 -22.76 5.41
C ALA A 263 25.49 -23.07 6.92
N VAL A 264 24.57 -23.87 7.49
CA VAL A 264 24.65 -24.33 8.88
C VAL A 264 25.92 -25.17 9.11
N SER A 265 26.30 -25.99 8.12
CA SER A 265 27.52 -26.81 8.18
C SER A 265 28.80 -26.00 7.98
N GLU A 266 28.78 -24.96 7.14
CA GLU A 266 29.90 -24.02 6.97
C GLU A 266 30.14 -23.25 8.28
N GLU A 267 29.08 -22.78 8.95
CA GLU A 267 29.20 -22.15 10.27
C GLU A 267 29.74 -23.15 11.31
N ASN A 268 29.22 -24.40 11.32
CA ASN A 268 29.86 -25.68 11.73
C ASN A 268 31.40 -25.76 11.62
N GLY A 269 31.97 -25.37 10.48
CA GLY A 269 33.40 -25.46 10.22
C GLY A 269 34.20 -24.26 10.69
N ASN A 270 33.54 -23.12 10.91
CA ASN A 270 34.23 -21.87 11.24
C ASN A 270 34.77 -21.89 12.69
N PRO A 271 35.99 -21.38 12.95
CA PRO A 271 36.51 -21.26 14.30
C PRO A 271 35.64 -20.31 15.15
N VAL A 272 35.41 -20.66 16.41
CA VAL A 272 34.64 -19.81 17.33
C VAL A 272 35.52 -18.63 17.77
N SER A 273 35.08 -17.40 17.51
CA SER A 273 35.82 -16.19 17.93
C SER A 273 35.83 -16.05 19.46
N GLU A 274 36.99 -15.72 20.04
CA GLU A 274 37.18 -15.47 21.48
C GLU A 274 36.21 -14.41 22.07
N GLN A 275 35.80 -13.40 21.30
CA GLN A 275 34.84 -12.39 21.76
C GLN A 275 33.40 -12.93 21.97
N ARG A 276 32.99 -13.99 21.25
CA ARG A 276 31.69 -14.63 21.49
C ARG A 276 31.70 -15.52 22.74
N LEU A 277 32.89 -15.92 23.19
CA LEU A 277 33.10 -16.83 24.33
C LEU A 277 32.97 -16.11 25.68
N GLU A 278 33.43 -14.86 25.78
CA GLU A 278 33.29 -14.05 27.02
C GLU A 278 31.82 -13.70 27.36
N SER A 279 30.92 -13.75 26.37
CA SER A 279 29.46 -13.60 26.56
C SER A 279 28.74 -14.91 26.89
N ALA A 280 29.35 -16.07 26.62
CA ALA A 280 28.70 -17.38 26.62
C ALA A 280 29.00 -18.20 27.89
N ALA A 281 29.66 -17.61 28.88
CA ALA A 281 29.84 -18.21 30.20
C ALA A 281 28.47 -18.44 30.89
N CYS A 282 27.94 -19.64 30.71
CA CYS A 282 27.00 -20.33 31.60
C CYS A 282 25.58 -19.76 31.84
N HIS A 283 25.05 -18.81 31.05
CA HIS A 283 23.72 -18.25 31.35
C HIS A 283 22.72 -18.33 30.19
N GLY A 284 21.78 -19.28 30.33
CA GLY A 284 20.39 -19.15 29.89
C GLY A 284 20.15 -19.17 28.39
N PHE A 285 19.51 -20.24 27.92
CA PHE A 285 18.85 -20.33 26.62
C PHE A 285 18.07 -19.04 26.28
N LYS A 286 18.51 -18.31 25.25
CA LYS A 286 17.72 -17.27 24.57
C LYS A 286 17.56 -17.64 23.09
N PRO A 287 16.45 -18.27 22.69
CA PRO A 287 16.17 -18.68 21.32
C PRO A 287 15.91 -17.50 20.35
N THR A 288 16.15 -16.27 20.82
CA THR A 288 15.93 -14.99 20.12
C THR A 288 17.22 -14.24 19.82
N ASP A 289 18.40 -14.76 20.18
CA ASP A 289 19.67 -14.11 19.86
C ASP A 289 19.96 -14.31 18.36
N HIS A 290 19.46 -13.36 17.57
CA HIS A 290 19.55 -13.31 16.11
C HIS A 290 21.02 -13.13 15.66
N VAL A 291 21.54 -14.06 14.85
CA VAL A 291 22.86 -13.91 14.24
C VAL A 291 22.77 -14.01 12.72
N GLY A 292 22.64 -12.85 12.08
CA GLY A 292 23.05 -12.65 10.70
C GLY A 292 22.10 -13.18 9.62
N THR A 293 22.14 -12.51 8.47
CA THR A 293 21.65 -13.02 7.18
C THR A 293 22.88 -13.49 6.41
N ALA A 294 23.02 -14.80 6.19
CA ALA A 294 24.16 -15.28 5.42
C ALA A 294 23.98 -14.89 3.94
N ARG A 295 24.97 -14.19 3.36
CA ARG A 295 25.19 -14.00 1.91
C ARG A 295 23.92 -13.98 1.04
N GLY A 296 23.04 -13.00 1.26
CA GLY A 296 21.89 -12.76 0.40
C GLY A 296 20.70 -13.71 0.60
N SER A 297 20.77 -14.70 1.49
CA SER A 297 19.61 -15.40 2.01
C SER A 297 19.10 -14.76 3.30
N ARG A 298 17.78 -14.51 3.35
CA ARG A 298 17.07 -14.13 4.57
C ARG A 298 16.91 -15.35 5.50
N ALA A 299 17.96 -16.11 5.68
CA ALA A 299 18.04 -17.18 6.66
C ALA A 299 18.27 -16.55 8.03
N LEU A 300 17.35 -16.74 8.97
CA LEU A 300 17.63 -16.51 10.39
C LEU A 300 18.32 -17.77 10.91
N TYR A 301 19.62 -17.68 11.16
CA TYR A 301 20.37 -18.72 11.85
C TYR A 301 20.88 -18.22 13.20
N ALA A 302 21.13 -19.16 14.10
CA ALA A 302 21.70 -18.90 15.41
C ALA A 302 22.64 -20.05 15.78
N SER A 303 23.66 -19.74 16.58
CA SER A 303 24.66 -20.70 17.04
C SER A 303 24.91 -20.52 18.52
N VAL A 304 24.96 -21.60 19.27
CA VAL A 304 25.30 -21.61 20.70
C VAL A 304 26.47 -22.56 20.95
N VAL A 305 27.33 -22.22 21.90
CA VAL A 305 28.37 -23.11 22.42
C VAL A 305 27.95 -23.58 23.79
N ILE A 306 27.98 -24.90 24.00
CA ILE A 306 27.55 -25.53 25.23
C ILE A 306 28.59 -26.55 25.69
N ASN A 307 28.58 -26.84 26.99
CA ASN A 307 29.32 -27.99 27.51
C ASN A 307 28.72 -29.28 26.91
N LYS A 308 29.60 -30.21 26.51
CA LYS A 308 29.23 -31.49 25.91
C LYS A 308 28.27 -32.31 26.78
N ASP A 309 28.38 -32.20 28.11
CA ASP A 309 27.52 -32.91 29.04
C ASP A 309 26.08 -32.37 29.08
N CYS A 310 25.81 -31.22 28.48
CA CYS A 310 24.50 -30.56 28.50
C CYS A 310 23.69 -30.70 27.19
N VAL A 311 24.22 -31.35 26.15
CA VAL A 311 23.69 -31.32 24.78
C VAL A 311 22.24 -31.80 24.65
N ILE A 312 21.90 -32.92 25.28
CA ILE A 312 20.60 -33.58 25.12
C ILE A 312 19.45 -32.63 25.51
N GLY A 313 19.62 -31.83 26.57
CA GLY A 313 18.60 -30.87 27.00
C GLY A 313 18.44 -29.65 26.09
N TYR A 314 19.43 -29.36 25.24
CA TYR A 314 19.39 -28.21 24.32
C TYR A 314 18.67 -28.54 23.00
N GLU A 315 18.88 -29.73 22.44
CA GLU A 315 18.19 -30.15 21.22
C GLU A 315 16.66 -30.21 21.45
N ASP A 316 16.24 -30.84 22.56
CA ASP A 316 14.83 -30.88 22.99
C ASP A 316 14.25 -29.47 23.23
N ALA A 317 15.03 -28.53 23.78
CA ALA A 317 14.60 -27.16 24.03
C ALA A 317 14.42 -26.34 22.73
N ILE A 318 15.26 -26.57 21.72
CA ILE A 318 15.13 -25.95 20.40
C ILE A 318 13.89 -26.51 19.69
N GLU A 319 13.69 -27.84 19.71
CA GLU A 319 12.53 -28.50 19.09
C GLU A 319 11.20 -28.14 19.76
N SER A 320 11.19 -27.99 21.09
CA SER A 320 9.99 -27.65 21.88
C SER A 320 9.67 -26.16 21.93
N CYS A 321 10.48 -25.31 21.32
CA CYS A 321 10.25 -23.87 21.28
C CYS A 321 8.99 -23.56 20.45
N ALA A 322 7.85 -23.49 21.13
CA ALA A 322 6.47 -23.47 20.61
C ALA A 322 6.17 -22.40 19.54
N SER A 323 7.05 -21.41 19.40
CA SER A 323 7.01 -20.36 18.39
C SER A 323 7.13 -20.90 16.95
N TYR A 324 7.94 -21.94 16.73
CA TYR A 324 8.30 -22.40 15.39
C TYR A 324 7.36 -23.49 14.84
N GLN A 325 6.91 -24.41 15.70
CA GLN A 325 6.01 -25.51 15.32
C GLN A 325 4.64 -25.03 14.83
N ARG A 326 4.11 -23.92 15.36
CA ARG A 326 2.75 -23.41 15.00
C ARG A 326 2.65 -22.81 13.61
N SER A 327 3.77 -22.59 12.91
CA SER A 327 3.79 -21.82 11.66
C SER A 327 4.37 -22.58 10.46
N GLY A 328 4.58 -23.89 10.57
CA GLY A 328 5.02 -24.74 9.44
C GLY A 328 6.46 -24.50 8.97
N TYR A 329 7.30 -23.92 9.83
CA TYR A 329 8.74 -23.77 9.58
C TYR A 329 9.46 -25.10 9.74
N GLU A 330 10.50 -25.33 8.93
CA GLU A 330 11.38 -26.50 9.06
C GLU A 330 12.66 -26.10 9.79
N LEU A 331 13.03 -26.86 10.82
CA LEU A 331 14.27 -26.65 11.57
C LEU A 331 15.41 -27.42 10.90
N VAL A 332 16.52 -26.73 10.60
CA VAL A 332 17.75 -27.35 10.13
C VAL A 332 18.83 -27.12 11.18
N SER A 333 19.34 -28.18 11.80
CA SER A 333 20.39 -28.11 12.82
C SER A 333 21.60 -28.96 12.45
N ASN A 334 22.75 -28.58 12.99
CA ASN A 334 23.97 -29.39 12.93
C ASN A 334 24.81 -29.12 14.19
N THR A 335 25.41 -30.17 14.73
CA THR A 335 26.25 -30.16 15.93
C THR A 335 27.70 -30.39 15.52
N SER A 336 28.61 -29.52 15.98
CA SER A 336 30.04 -29.61 15.64
C SER A 336 30.71 -30.84 16.25
N GLN A 337 31.93 -31.15 15.82
CA GLN A 337 32.79 -32.04 16.62
C GLN A 337 33.15 -31.37 17.96
N PRO A 338 33.42 -32.16 19.02
CA PRO A 338 33.86 -31.62 20.30
C PRO A 338 35.17 -30.84 20.17
N PHE A 339 35.30 -29.75 20.92
CA PHE A 339 36.53 -28.96 21.00
C PHE A 339 36.75 -28.47 22.43
N ILE A 340 38.01 -28.17 22.76
CA ILE A 340 38.40 -27.75 24.10
C ILE A 340 38.33 -26.22 24.18
N LEU A 341 37.65 -25.71 25.21
CA LEU A 341 37.64 -24.31 25.57
C LEU A 341 38.22 -24.12 26.96
N ARG A 342 39.02 -23.06 27.11
CA ARG A 342 39.56 -22.67 28.41
C ARG A 342 38.58 -21.73 29.10
N GLU A 343 37.93 -22.22 30.14
CA GLU A 343 37.07 -21.43 31.01
C GLU A 343 37.94 -20.73 32.06
N ARG A 344 37.84 -19.39 32.14
CA ARG A 344 38.55 -18.62 33.17
C ARG A 344 37.91 -18.90 34.53
N GLY A 345 38.74 -19.17 35.52
CA GLY A 345 38.26 -19.40 36.87
C GLY A 345 37.60 -18.17 37.49
N ARG A 346 36.54 -18.39 38.27
CA ARG A 346 35.76 -17.30 38.89
C ARG A 346 36.47 -16.75 40.12
N ALA A 347 36.19 -15.49 40.45
CA ALA A 347 36.65 -14.92 41.72
C ALA A 347 35.96 -15.64 42.89
N ILE A 348 36.75 -16.25 43.76
CA ILE A 348 36.31 -16.90 44.99
C ILE A 348 36.34 -15.84 46.09
N TYR A 349 35.25 -15.78 46.84
CA TYR A 349 35.17 -14.97 48.03
C TYR A 349 34.86 -15.87 49.22
N GLU A 350 35.73 -15.84 50.21
CA GLU A 350 35.52 -16.53 51.48
C GLU A 350 34.90 -15.56 52.48
N PHE A 351 34.03 -16.09 53.34
CA PHE A 351 33.42 -15.29 54.38
C PHE A 351 34.34 -15.29 55.59
N ASP A 352 34.89 -14.14 55.92
CA ASP A 352 35.67 -13.95 57.13
C ASP A 352 34.71 -13.69 58.31
N GLU A 353 34.70 -14.62 59.26
CA GLU A 353 33.83 -14.57 60.44
C GLU A 353 34.21 -13.44 61.41
N ASP A 354 35.49 -13.04 61.46
CA ASP A 354 35.98 -12.01 62.37
C ASP A 354 35.63 -10.59 61.88
N THR A 355 35.63 -10.38 60.56
CA THR A 355 35.28 -9.08 59.95
C THR A 355 33.85 -9.00 59.44
N GLY A 356 33.14 -10.13 59.36
CA GLY A 356 31.76 -10.24 58.87
C GLY A 356 31.61 -9.89 57.38
N LYS A 357 32.70 -9.92 56.61
CA LYS A 357 32.74 -9.53 55.20
C LYS A 357 33.23 -10.69 54.34
N ARG A 358 32.84 -10.65 53.07
CA ARG A 358 33.39 -11.54 52.05
C ARG A 358 34.71 -10.96 51.57
N GLU A 359 35.81 -11.63 51.90
CA GLU A 359 37.13 -11.28 51.43
C GLU A 359 37.47 -12.08 50.18
N PHE A 360 38.20 -11.45 49.26
CA PHE A 360 38.64 -12.11 48.04
C PHE A 360 39.70 -13.16 48.39
N ALA A 361 39.38 -14.43 48.15
CA ALA A 361 40.24 -15.58 48.49
C ALA A 361 41.08 -16.07 47.30
N GLY A 362 40.84 -15.54 46.10
CA GLY A 362 41.58 -15.88 44.89
C GLY A 362 40.66 -16.08 43.68
N TYR A 363 41.23 -16.62 42.61
CA TYR A 363 40.46 -17.12 41.47
C TYR A 363 40.48 -18.64 41.49
N GLU A 364 39.39 -19.28 41.06
CA GLU A 364 39.44 -20.69 40.66
C GLU A 364 40.53 -20.86 39.59
N GLN A 365 41.08 -22.06 39.47
CA GLN A 365 41.99 -22.35 38.36
C GLN A 365 41.21 -22.33 37.06
N ASP A 366 41.84 -21.80 36.01
CA ASP A 366 41.34 -22.01 34.66
C ASP A 366 41.22 -23.51 34.40
N ARG A 367 40.15 -23.91 33.72
CA ARG A 367 39.93 -25.31 33.37
C ARG A 367 39.61 -25.45 31.89
N ASP A 368 40.09 -26.54 31.33
CA ASP A 368 39.76 -26.96 29.99
C ASP A 368 38.43 -27.73 30.04
N VAL A 369 37.44 -27.24 29.28
CA VAL A 369 36.10 -27.82 29.19
C VAL A 369 35.88 -28.30 27.78
N GLU A 370 35.40 -29.54 27.64
CA GLU A 370 34.99 -30.07 26.34
C GLU A 370 33.61 -29.49 25.97
N CYS A 371 33.57 -28.78 24.85
CA CYS A 371 32.38 -28.07 24.39
C CYS A 371 31.96 -28.53 22.99
N LEU A 372 30.70 -28.25 22.68
CA LEU A 372 30.09 -28.45 21.37
C LEU A 372 29.44 -27.14 20.92
N ARG A 373 29.47 -26.89 19.61
CA ARG A 373 28.64 -25.84 18.99
C ARG A 373 27.43 -26.49 18.35
N ILE A 374 26.25 -25.97 18.67
CA ILE A 374 25.02 -26.28 17.97
C ILE A 374 24.64 -25.06 17.15
N THR A 375 24.52 -25.24 15.84
CA THR A 375 24.01 -24.21 14.93
C THR A 375 22.70 -24.68 14.34
N TRP A 376 21.71 -23.79 14.31
CA TRP A 376 20.44 -24.06 13.67
C TRP A 376 19.98 -22.88 12.82
N ALA A 377 19.14 -23.19 11.85
CA ALA A 377 18.47 -22.21 11.03
C ALA A 377 17.00 -22.57 10.85
N VAL A 378 16.17 -21.52 10.76
CA VAL A 378 14.74 -21.67 10.53
C VAL A 378 14.48 -21.49 9.04
N ALA A 379 14.08 -22.56 8.37
CA ALA A 379 13.66 -22.50 6.97
C ALA A 379 12.18 -22.09 6.90
N GLU A 380 11.94 -20.95 6.25
CA GLU A 380 10.59 -20.49 5.91
C GLU A 380 9.78 -21.56 5.17
N PRO A 381 8.44 -21.65 5.38
CA PRO A 381 7.63 -22.64 4.72
C PRO A 381 7.67 -22.40 3.21
N TYR A 382 8.05 -23.42 2.45
CA TYR A 382 7.98 -23.38 1.00
C TYR A 382 6.50 -23.41 0.56
N THR A 383 5.91 -22.24 0.33
CA THR A 383 4.50 -22.14 -0.09
C THR A 383 4.36 -22.37 -1.59
N ILE A 384 3.16 -22.76 -2.01
CA ILE A 384 2.85 -23.07 -3.42
C ILE A 384 3.01 -21.84 -4.33
N THR A 385 3.03 -20.65 -3.74
CA THR A 385 3.20 -19.38 -4.45
C THR A 385 4.64 -19.07 -4.80
N HIS A 386 5.62 -19.81 -4.26
CA HIS A 386 7.05 -19.56 -4.50
C HIS A 386 7.42 -19.66 -5.98
N ALA A 387 6.97 -20.69 -6.70
CA ALA A 387 7.28 -20.87 -8.13
C ALA A 387 6.79 -19.68 -8.99
N LEU A 388 5.68 -19.07 -8.58
CA LEU A 388 5.01 -17.96 -9.24
C LEU A 388 5.84 -16.68 -9.09
N TRP A 389 6.41 -16.49 -7.89
CA TRP A 389 7.28 -15.38 -7.54
C TRP A 389 8.62 -15.44 -8.27
N HIS A 390 9.18 -16.64 -8.45
CA HIS A 390 10.39 -16.82 -9.27
C HIS A 390 10.11 -16.59 -10.76
N ARG A 391 8.97 -17.04 -11.29
CA ARG A 391 8.63 -16.90 -12.71
C ARG A 391 8.36 -15.45 -13.13
N HIS A 392 7.71 -14.68 -12.27
CA HIS A 392 7.20 -13.34 -12.61
C HIS A 392 7.87 -12.19 -11.86
N GLY A 393 8.73 -12.51 -10.87
CA GLY A 393 9.38 -11.55 -9.98
C GLY A 393 8.41 -10.97 -8.95
N ARG A 394 8.81 -10.87 -7.68
CA ARG A 394 8.00 -10.26 -6.61
C ARG A 394 7.57 -8.85 -6.97
N THR A 395 8.53 -8.00 -7.33
CA THR A 395 8.26 -6.61 -7.71
C THR A 395 7.39 -6.58 -8.96
N GLY A 396 7.57 -7.52 -9.89
CA GLY A 396 6.67 -7.67 -11.04
C GLY A 396 5.23 -7.88 -10.57
N LEU A 397 4.97 -8.95 -9.83
CA LEU A 397 3.63 -9.29 -9.31
C LEU A 397 3.02 -8.16 -8.46
N GLU A 398 3.82 -7.47 -7.65
CA GLU A 398 3.38 -6.33 -6.82
C GLU A 398 3.22 -5.01 -7.61
N THR A 399 3.89 -4.86 -8.78
CA THR A 399 3.83 -3.65 -9.65
C THR A 399 2.85 -3.80 -10.82
N TYR A 400 2.48 -5.04 -11.17
CA TYR A 400 1.44 -5.31 -12.18
C TYR A 400 0.01 -5.18 -11.62
N LEU A 401 -0.13 -4.90 -10.32
CA LEU A 401 -1.38 -4.59 -9.63
C LEU A 401 -1.46 -3.09 -9.35
#